data_AF-A0A4C1XBB9-F1
#
_entry.id   AF-A0A4C1XBB9-F1
#
_cell.length_a   1.000
_cell.length_b   1.000
_cell.length_c   1.000
_cell.angle_alpha   90.00
_cell.angle_beta   90.00
_cell.angle_gamma   90.00
#
_symmetry.space_group_name_H-M   'P 1'
#
loop_
_entity.id
_entity.type
_entity.pdbx_description
1 polymer ?
#
loop_
_entity_poly.entity_id
_entity_poly.type
_entity_poly.pdbx_seq_one_letter_code
_entity_poly.pdbx_strand_id
1 'polypeptide(L)'
;MIKALNNEGLEFCAKRINVDVKHILEKNIEDFVSSNSMRFFQILGISSEFLDKNVETWQDDEGYQRGKQIVQSMRVVNDIAERGVALMEEYNKLITTNEEQKQYLLLVVKEFRKKYPDAKKSTLLK
;
A
#
# COMPACT_ATOMS: atom_id res chain seq x y z
N MET A 1 2.31 -2.19 20.76
CA MET A 1 1.19 -2.37 19.77
C MET A 1 -0.13 -1.70 20.19
N ILE A 2 -0.85 -2.12 21.24
CA ILE A 2 -2.17 -1.54 21.59
C ILE A 2 -2.08 -0.03 21.85
N LYS A 3 -1.03 0.42 22.56
CA LYS A 3 -0.78 1.85 22.79
C LYS A 3 -0.59 2.64 21.48
N ALA A 4 -0.01 2.02 20.45
CA ALA A 4 0.22 2.66 19.16
C ALA A 4 -1.08 2.80 18.34
N LEU A 5 -2.09 1.94 18.57
CA LEU A 5 -3.42 2.09 17.96
C LEU A 5 -4.18 3.33 18.47
N ASN A 6 -3.72 3.95 19.55
CA ASN A 6 -4.29 5.21 20.04
C ASN A 6 -3.64 6.45 19.40
N ASN A 7 -2.52 6.28 18.69
CA ASN A 7 -1.86 7.39 18.01
C ASN A 7 -2.69 7.81 16.80
N GLU A 8 -2.93 9.12 16.67
CA GLU A 8 -3.70 9.66 15.55
C GLU A 8 -2.96 9.44 14.23
N GLY A 9 -3.62 8.75 13.29
CA GLY A 9 -3.08 8.51 11.96
C GLY A 9 -3.25 9.72 11.05
N LEU A 10 -2.48 9.76 9.95
CA LEU A 10 -2.64 10.79 8.92
C LEU A 10 -4.03 10.69 8.26
N GLU A 11 -4.70 11.83 8.07
CA GLU A 11 -6.01 11.91 7.39
C GLU A 11 -5.95 11.37 5.95
N PHE A 12 -4.81 11.56 5.27
CA PHE A 12 -4.58 11.12 3.90
C PHE A 12 -3.35 10.22 3.82
N CYS A 13 -3.51 9.04 3.21
CA CYS A 13 -2.39 8.18 2.86
C CYS A 13 -1.50 8.86 1.81
N ALA A 14 -0.19 8.84 2.04
CA ALA A 14 0.79 9.29 1.05
C ALA A 14 0.70 8.41 -0.21
N LYS A 15 0.40 9.04 -1.37
CA LYS A 15 0.29 8.33 -2.67
C LYS A 15 1.61 7.68 -3.12
N ARG A 16 2.74 8.17 -2.60
CA ARG A 16 4.07 7.59 -2.76
C ARG A 16 4.79 7.69 -1.43
N ILE A 17 5.23 6.55 -0.91
CA ILE A 17 6.03 6.50 0.29
C ILE A 17 7.49 6.53 -0.16
N ASN A 18 8.21 7.60 0.17
CA ASN A 18 9.66 7.65 0.00
C ASN A 18 10.27 7.14 1.30
N VAL A 19 10.76 5.91 1.31
CA VAL A 19 11.33 5.30 2.51
C VAL A 19 12.78 4.95 2.26
N ASP A 20 13.66 5.48 3.11
CA ASP A 20 15.03 4.99 3.18
C ASP A 20 15.01 3.63 3.88
N VAL A 21 15.57 2.61 3.22
CA VAL A 21 15.64 1.24 3.72
C VAL A 21 16.33 1.18 5.08
N LYS A 22 17.33 2.04 5.33
CA LYS A 22 18.00 2.12 6.63
C LYS A 22 17.04 2.50 7.75
N HIS A 23 16.13 3.42 7.46
CA HIS A 23 15.14 3.91 8.41
C HIS A 23 14.02 2.88 8.66
N ILE A 24 13.79 1.91 7.77
CA ILE A 24 12.84 0.80 8.01
C ILE A 24 13.41 -0.20 9.01
N LEU A 25 14.70 -0.51 8.89
CA LEU A 25 15.37 -1.50 9.73
C LEU A 25 15.38 -1.10 11.21
N GLU A 26 15.25 0.19 11.50
CA GLU A 26 15.20 0.76 12.85
C GLU A 26 13.77 0.78 13.43
N LYS A 27 12.75 0.38 12.66
CA LYS A 27 11.33 0.49 13.05
C LYS A 27 10.77 -0.83 13.53
N ASN A 28 9.90 -0.74 14.54
CA ASN A 28 9.09 -1.85 15.04
C ASN A 28 7.70 -1.84 14.39
N ILE A 29 6.99 -2.97 14.48
CA ILE A 29 5.62 -3.10 13.96
C ILE A 29 4.69 -2.02 14.51
N GLU A 30 4.89 -1.61 15.76
CA GLU A 30 4.09 -0.59 16.41
C GLU A 30 4.27 0.82 15.82
N ASP A 31 5.36 1.09 15.11
CA ASP A 31 5.56 2.35 14.38
C ASP A 31 4.69 2.45 13.10
N PHE A 32 4.10 1.33 12.67
CA PHE A 32 3.30 1.23 11.44
C PHE A 32 1.79 1.14 11.69
N VAL A 33 1.36 1.18 12.95
CA VAL A 33 -0.05 1.15 13.33
C VAL A 33 -0.48 2.45 13.97
N SER A 34 -1.73 2.83 13.74
CA SER A 34 -2.36 4.04 14.28
C SER A 34 -3.83 3.78 14.54
N SER A 35 -4.56 4.79 15.01
CA SER A 35 -6.02 4.73 15.12
C SER A 35 -6.70 4.39 13.80
N ASN A 36 -6.12 4.78 12.66
CA ASN A 36 -6.62 4.42 11.34
C ASN A 36 -6.55 2.92 11.06
N SER A 37 -5.60 2.20 11.68
CA SER A 37 -5.50 0.74 11.55
C SER A 37 -6.72 0.03 12.14
N MET A 38 -7.47 0.67 13.07
CA MET A 38 -8.72 0.09 13.59
C MET A 38 -9.81 -0.04 12.53
N ARG A 39 -9.77 0.76 11.45
CA ARG A 39 -10.70 0.63 10.32
C ARG A 39 -10.60 -0.74 9.66
N PHE A 40 -9.46 -1.41 9.73
CA PHE A 40 -9.30 -2.77 9.21
C PHE A 40 -10.31 -3.73 9.86
N PHE A 41 -10.42 -3.70 11.17
CA PHE A 41 -11.36 -4.54 11.92
C PHE A 41 -12.82 -4.21 11.57
N GLN A 42 -13.13 -2.93 11.43
CA GLN A 42 -14.47 -2.46 11.05
C GLN A 42 -14.87 -2.91 9.63
N ILE A 43 -13.98 -2.73 8.65
CA ILE A 43 -14.23 -3.10 7.24
C ILE A 43 -14.44 -4.61 7.10
N LEU A 44 -13.69 -5.41 7.88
CA LEU A 44 -13.75 -6.86 7.80
C LEU A 44 -14.74 -7.49 8.78
N GLY A 45 -15.41 -6.69 9.62
CA GLY A 45 -16.33 -7.20 10.64
C GLY A 45 -15.66 -8.10 11.67
N ILE A 46 -14.38 -7.86 11.98
CA ILE A 46 -13.61 -8.63 12.95
C ILE A 46 -13.73 -7.95 14.32
N SER A 47 -14.00 -8.72 15.38
CA SER A 47 -13.99 -8.17 16.75
C SER A 47 -12.57 -7.74 17.13
N SER A 48 -12.41 -6.56 17.70
CA SER A 48 -11.12 -6.06 18.21
C SER A 48 -10.93 -6.30 19.70
N GLU A 49 -11.90 -6.90 20.39
CA GLU A 49 -11.90 -7.09 21.86
C GLU A 49 -10.75 -7.98 22.35
N PHE A 50 -10.29 -8.89 21.49
CA PHE A 50 -9.14 -9.74 21.81
C PHE A 50 -7.85 -8.93 21.95
N LEU A 51 -7.76 -7.73 21.36
CA LEU A 51 -6.56 -6.89 21.43
C LEU A 51 -6.24 -6.48 22.87
N ASP A 52 -7.24 -6.35 23.74
CA ASP A 52 -7.05 -6.00 25.15
C ASP A 52 -6.70 -7.20 26.04
N LYS A 53 -6.73 -8.43 25.49
CA LYS A 53 -6.38 -9.67 26.18
C LYS A 53 -4.90 -9.98 26.02
N ASN A 54 -4.37 -10.84 26.90
CA ASN A 54 -3.00 -11.32 26.77
C ASN A 54 -2.83 -12.08 25.45
N VAL A 55 -1.75 -11.81 24.72
CA VAL A 55 -1.40 -12.43 23.43
C VAL A 55 -1.40 -13.95 23.51
N GLU A 56 -0.98 -14.51 24.66
CA GLU A 56 -0.98 -15.96 24.89
C GLU A 56 -2.38 -16.58 24.79
N THR A 57 -3.43 -15.84 25.16
CA THR A 57 -4.81 -16.34 25.14
C THR A 57 -5.52 -16.05 23.82
N TRP A 58 -4.86 -15.40 22.84
CA TRP A 58 -5.51 -15.07 21.57
C TRP A 58 -5.87 -16.31 20.76
N GLN A 59 -5.06 -17.38 20.82
CA GLN A 59 -5.34 -18.61 20.06
C GLN A 59 -6.66 -19.26 20.48
N ASP A 60 -7.10 -19.03 21.71
CA ASP A 60 -8.36 -19.58 22.27
C ASP A 60 -9.54 -18.60 22.12
N ASP A 61 -9.28 -17.36 21.68
CA ASP A 61 -10.32 -16.34 21.49
C ASP A 61 -11.07 -16.54 20.18
N GLU A 62 -12.41 -16.67 20.26
CA GLU A 62 -13.25 -16.87 19.08
C GLU A 62 -13.19 -15.71 18.06
N GLY A 63 -13.07 -14.48 18.56
CA GLY A 63 -12.97 -13.28 17.73
C GLY A 63 -11.67 -13.27 16.93
N TYR A 64 -10.55 -13.60 17.60
CA TYR A 64 -9.27 -13.77 16.94
C TYR A 64 -9.27 -14.92 15.94
N GLN A 65 -9.79 -16.10 16.29
CA GLN A 65 -9.84 -17.25 15.39
C GLN A 65 -10.64 -16.95 14.12
N ARG A 66 -11.81 -16.31 14.26
CA ARG A 66 -12.63 -15.89 13.12
C ARG A 66 -11.91 -14.84 12.26
N GLY A 67 -11.31 -13.84 12.90
CA GLY A 67 -10.52 -12.83 12.20
C GLY A 67 -9.34 -13.43 11.42
N LYS A 68 -8.61 -14.34 12.05
CA LYS A 68 -7.49 -15.08 11.44
C LYS A 68 -7.95 -15.86 10.20
N GLN A 69 -9.08 -16.56 10.27
CA GLN A 69 -9.64 -17.28 9.12
C GLN A 69 -10.00 -16.32 7.97
N ILE A 70 -10.65 -15.19 8.27
CA ILE A 70 -10.99 -14.17 7.26
C ILE A 70 -9.71 -13.69 6.58
N VAL A 71 -8.71 -13.27 7.34
CA VAL A 71 -7.44 -12.76 6.79
C VAL A 71 -6.69 -13.82 5.99
N GLN A 72 -6.67 -15.08 6.45
CA GLN A 72 -6.05 -16.18 5.70
C GLN A 72 -6.78 -16.53 4.40
N SER A 73 -8.11 -16.32 4.35
CA SER A 73 -8.89 -16.53 3.13
C SER A 73 -8.67 -15.44 2.08
N MET A 74 -8.10 -14.30 2.48
CA MET A 74 -7.79 -13.22 1.55
C MET A 74 -6.65 -13.63 0.63
N ARG A 75 -6.93 -13.60 -0.67
CA ARG A 75 -5.90 -13.76 -1.68
C ARG A 75 -5.03 -12.50 -1.68
N VAL A 76 -3.80 -12.62 -1.16
CA VAL A 76 -2.76 -11.59 -1.34
C VAL A 76 -2.27 -11.68 -2.78
N VAL A 77 -3.10 -11.19 -3.71
CA VAL A 77 -2.70 -11.04 -5.12
C VAL A 77 -1.89 -9.77 -5.24
N ASN A 78 -0.78 -9.85 -5.95
CA ASN A 78 0.01 -8.69 -6.30
C ASN A 78 -0.66 -7.91 -7.44
N ASP A 79 -1.98 -7.71 -7.34
CA ASP A 79 -2.84 -7.23 -8.41
C ASP A 79 -2.41 -5.83 -8.88
N ILE A 80 -1.90 -4.99 -7.98
CA ILE A 80 -1.38 -3.67 -8.34
C ILE A 80 -0.10 -3.79 -9.19
N ALA A 81 0.83 -4.68 -8.85
CA ALA A 81 2.02 -4.86 -9.66
C ALA A 81 1.71 -5.60 -10.96
N GLU A 82 0.86 -6.64 -10.92
CA GLU A 82 0.38 -7.36 -12.10
C GLU A 82 -0.31 -6.40 -13.08
N ARG A 83 -1.20 -5.54 -12.58
CA ARG A 83 -1.84 -4.48 -13.37
C ARG A 83 -0.85 -3.45 -13.88
N GLY A 84 0.17 -3.10 -13.10
CA GLY A 84 1.25 -2.20 -13.52
C GLY A 84 2.08 -2.78 -14.67
N VAL A 85 2.43 -4.07 -14.59
CA VAL A 85 3.14 -4.80 -15.65
C VAL A 85 2.27 -4.91 -16.89
N ALA A 86 1.01 -5.34 -16.76
CA ALA A 86 0.08 -5.46 -17.87
C ALA A 86 -0.12 -4.11 -18.60
N LEU A 87 -0.30 -3.02 -17.86
CA LEU A 87 -0.43 -1.67 -18.44
C LEU A 87 0.82 -1.27 -19.24
N MET A 88 2.01 -1.56 -18.72
CA MET A 88 3.27 -1.25 -19.39
C MET A 88 3.45 -2.11 -20.65
N GLU A 89 3.13 -3.41 -20.57
CA GLU A 89 3.18 -4.32 -21.70
C GLU A 89 2.20 -3.95 -22.81
N GLU A 90 0.96 -3.60 -22.46
CA GLU A 90 -0.05 -3.13 -23.42
C GLU A 90 0.37 -1.80 -24.06
N TYR A 91 0.80 -0.82 -23.26
CA TYR A 91 1.22 0.47 -23.77
C TYR A 91 2.42 0.37 -24.73
N ASN A 92 3.41 -0.48 -24.40
CA ASN A 92 4.57 -0.74 -25.25
C ASN A 92 4.20 -1.36 -26.61
N LYS A 93 3.05 -2.04 -26.72
CA LYS A 93 2.54 -2.58 -28.00
C LYS A 93 1.87 -1.52 -28.87
N LEU A 94 1.40 -0.41 -28.31
CA LEU A 94 0.60 0.59 -29.04
C LEU A 94 1.44 1.54 -29.90
N ILE A 95 2.67 1.89 -29.46
CA ILE A 95 3.46 2.94 -30.12
C ILE A 95 4.43 2.37 -31.15
N THR A 96 5.23 1.36 -30.76
CA THR A 96 6.27 0.82 -31.64
C THR A 96 6.63 -0.62 -31.27
N THR A 97 6.94 -1.42 -32.28
CA THR A 97 7.47 -2.78 -32.11
C THR A 97 8.99 -2.81 -31.98
N ASN A 98 9.68 -1.71 -32.31
CA ASN A 98 11.13 -1.58 -32.21
C ASN A 98 11.58 -1.41 -30.75
N GLU A 99 12.48 -2.28 -30.29
CA GLU A 99 12.90 -2.32 -28.89
C GLU A 99 13.70 -1.10 -28.45
N GLU A 100 14.56 -0.55 -29.31
CA GLU A 100 15.33 0.67 -29.02
C GLU A 100 14.41 1.87 -28.80
N GLN A 101 13.35 1.98 -29.61
CA GLN A 101 12.34 3.02 -29.45
C GLN A 101 11.51 2.84 -28.18
N LYS A 102 11.23 1.62 -27.73
CA LYS A 102 10.56 1.37 -26.44
C LYS A 102 11.42 1.83 -25.27
N GLN A 103 12.72 1.53 -25.29
CA GLN A 103 13.63 2.00 -24.24
C GLN A 103 13.70 3.53 -24.20
N TYR A 104 13.74 4.17 -25.36
CA TYR A 104 13.71 5.63 -25.46
C TYR A 104 12.40 6.23 -24.93
N LEU A 105 11.26 5.61 -25.23
CA LEU A 105 9.93 6.02 -24.74
C LEU A 105 9.88 6.05 -23.21
N LEU A 106 10.50 5.09 -22.52
CA LEU A 106 10.57 5.08 -21.05
C LEU A 106 11.35 6.29 -20.51
N LEU A 107 12.44 6.69 -21.16
CA LEU A 107 13.20 7.88 -20.79
C LEU A 107 12.36 9.14 -21.00
N VAL A 108 11.63 9.25 -22.12
CA VAL A 108 10.73 10.37 -22.39
C VAL A 108 9.63 10.45 -21.33
N VAL A 109 8.98 9.34 -20.99
CA VAL A 109 7.94 9.30 -19.94
C VAL A 109 8.52 9.71 -18.58
N LYS A 110 9.74 9.27 -18.25
CA LYS A 110 10.43 9.64 -17.01
C LYS A 110 10.68 11.14 -16.94
N GLU A 111 11.21 11.74 -18.00
CA GLU A 111 11.46 13.19 -18.06
C GLU A 111 10.15 13.99 -18.05
N PHE A 112 9.12 13.51 -18.75
CA PHE A 112 7.79 14.13 -18.74
C PHE A 112 7.19 14.13 -17.34
N ARG A 113 7.31 13.04 -16.56
CA ARG A 113 6.85 12.97 -15.17
C ARG A 113 7.62 13.89 -14.22
N LYS A 114 8.88 14.22 -14.51
CA LYS A 114 9.64 15.22 -13.75
C LYS A 114 9.15 16.64 -14.07
N LYS A 115 8.91 16.92 -15.35
CA LYS A 115 8.44 18.24 -15.82
C LYS A 115 7.00 18.53 -15.39
N TYR A 116 6.15 17.49 -15.42
CA TYR A 116 4.73 17.55 -15.07
C TYR A 116 4.44 16.57 -13.92
N PRO A 117 4.73 16.97 -12.66
CA PRO A 117 4.58 16.09 -11.51
C PRO A 117 3.13 15.79 -11.12
N ASP A 118 2.19 16.62 -11.55
CA ASP A 118 0.76 16.43 -11.31
C ASP A 118 -0.08 16.74 -12.56
N ALA A 119 -1.34 16.30 -12.53
CA ALA A 119 -2.30 16.50 -13.61
C ALA A 119 -3.09 17.82 -13.47
N LYS A 120 -2.58 18.79 -12.69
CA LYS A 120 -3.28 20.06 -12.50
C LYS A 120 -3.17 20.90 -13.77
N LYS A 121 -4.25 21.60 -14.11
CA LYS A 121 -4.30 22.51 -15.26
C LYS A 121 -3.19 23.56 -15.21
N SER A 122 -2.84 24.06 -14.02
CA SER A 122 -1.72 25.00 -13.79
C SER A 122 -0.35 24.44 -14.15
N THR A 123 -0.17 23.12 -14.04
CA THR A 123 1.10 22.44 -14.30
C THR A 123 1.23 22.09 -15.79
N LEU A 124 0.12 21.76 -16.44
CA LEU A 124 0.06 21.41 -17.86
C LEU A 124 0.09 22.63 -18.81
N LEU A 125 -0.29 23.82 -18.32
CA LEU A 125 -0.32 25.07 -19.09
C LEU A 125 0.93 25.95 -18.87
N LYS A 126 2.02 25.40 -18.32
CA LYS A 126 3.31 26.09 -18.21
C LYS A 126 4.05 26.13 -19.55
#